data_AF-A0A078RYV7-F1
#
_entry.id   AF-A0A078RYV7-F1
#
_cell.length_a   1.000
_cell.length_b   1.000
_cell.length_c   1.000
_cell.angle_alpha   90.00
_cell.angle_beta   90.00
_cell.angle_gamma   90.00
#
_symmetry.space_group_name_H-M   'P 1'
#
loop_
_entity.id
_entity.type
_entity.pdbx_description
1 polymer ?
#
loop_
_entity_poly.entity_id
_entity_poly.type
_entity_poly.pdbx_seq_one_letter_code
_entity_poly.pdbx_strand_id
1 'polypeptide(L)'
;MPPSTSGGAQTTCDGNDDDDNDDGSDRSQDPGHPVRPWREMVDNLTLESSWLDIACMKSGYGCLLKRHIREAVKIFKQHIEAYGKGGNLLEISDVQGYFVNYVSAGSRTSHALHEVLCSLDTKQQATAPPDPYRYELLVDGQRTYLGCPIPDGAPPRPDNTAFWNETARSWTSQTPPPSSKKPKQKPG
;
A
#
# COMPACT_ATOMS: atom_id res chain seq x y z
N MET A 1 40.10 -68.25 1.96
CA MET A 1 41.56 -68.49 1.85
C MET A 1 42.19 -67.29 1.14
N PRO A 2 43.39 -66.85 1.54
CA PRO A 2 43.86 -65.45 1.47
C PRO A 2 44.73 -65.16 0.21
N PRO A 3 45.24 -63.93 0.00
CA PRO A 3 46.51 -63.58 0.64
C PRO A 3 46.60 -62.17 1.27
N SER A 4 47.53 -62.09 2.21
CA SER A 4 48.10 -60.92 2.89
C SER A 4 48.84 -59.97 1.95
N THR A 5 48.93 -58.70 2.32
CA THR A 5 50.16 -57.90 2.21
C THR A 5 50.26 -56.93 3.40
N SER A 6 51.44 -56.92 4.01
CA SER A 6 51.88 -56.13 5.16
C SER A 6 52.86 -55.03 4.70
N GLY A 7 53.01 -53.99 5.53
CA GLY A 7 54.10 -53.00 5.49
C GLY A 7 53.60 -51.60 5.12
N GLY A 8 53.78 -50.52 5.88
CA GLY A 8 54.59 -50.27 7.08
C GLY A 8 55.24 -48.88 6.91
N ALA A 9 55.06 -47.97 7.87
CA ALA A 9 56.00 -46.91 8.23
C ALA A 9 55.45 -46.08 9.41
N GLN A 10 56.23 -46.03 10.48
CA GLN A 10 56.10 -45.10 11.59
C GLN A 10 56.60 -43.70 11.15
N THR A 11 55.99 -42.63 11.66
CA THR A 11 56.76 -41.45 12.08
C THR A 11 56.00 -40.70 13.16
N THR A 12 56.78 -40.26 14.14
CA THR A 12 56.40 -39.62 15.39
C THR A 12 56.52 -38.10 15.23
N CYS A 13 55.56 -37.34 15.76
CA CYS A 13 55.75 -36.01 16.34
C CYS A 13 54.55 -35.81 17.29
N ASP A 14 54.68 -35.93 18.61
CA ASP A 14 55.38 -35.04 19.56
C ASP A 14 54.85 -33.60 19.52
N GLY A 15 54.41 -33.11 20.69
CA GLY A 15 54.26 -31.69 20.98
C GLY A 15 52.85 -31.14 21.00
N ASN A 16 52.25 -31.19 22.19
CA ASN A 16 51.09 -30.40 22.61
C ASN A 16 51.57 -29.02 23.13
N ASP A 17 50.65 -28.06 23.21
CA ASP A 17 50.72 -26.75 23.90
C ASP A 17 51.37 -25.57 23.18
N ASP A 18 50.54 -24.59 22.77
CA ASP A 18 50.51 -23.26 23.39
C ASP A 18 49.20 -22.54 23.01
N ASP A 19 48.45 -22.17 24.05
CA ASP A 19 47.35 -21.19 24.03
C ASP A 19 47.87 -19.83 23.53
N ASP A 20 47.21 -19.24 22.53
CA ASP A 20 47.06 -17.79 22.47
C ASP A 20 45.76 -17.45 21.73
N ASN A 21 44.73 -17.21 22.53
CA ASN A 21 43.54 -16.49 22.14
C ASN A 21 43.90 -15.00 22.03
N ASP A 22 43.97 -14.45 20.81
CA ASP A 22 43.83 -13.00 20.63
C ASP A 22 42.87 -12.67 19.47
N ASP A 23 41.96 -11.80 19.86
CA ASP A 23 40.83 -11.22 19.17
C ASP A 23 41.33 -10.13 18.22
N GLY A 24 40.97 -10.22 16.93
CA GLY A 24 41.41 -9.21 15.98
C GLY A 24 41.05 -9.51 14.54
N SER A 25 39.86 -10.04 14.26
CA SER A 25 39.31 -9.92 12.90
C SER A 25 38.88 -8.47 12.68
N ASP A 26 39.88 -7.61 12.40
CA ASP A 26 39.71 -6.35 11.69
C ASP A 26 39.07 -6.67 10.34
N ARG A 27 37.73 -6.74 10.31
CA ARG A 27 36.97 -6.53 9.08
C ARG A 27 37.13 -5.06 8.77
N SER A 28 38.23 -4.75 8.10
CA SER A 28 38.53 -3.44 7.56
C SER A 28 37.27 -2.88 6.90
N GLN A 29 36.71 -1.86 7.53
CA GLN A 29 35.64 -1.04 6.98
C GLN A 29 36.19 -0.41 5.71
N ASP A 30 35.64 -0.73 4.54
CA ASP A 30 35.93 -0.02 3.29
C ASP A 30 35.51 1.45 3.47
N PRO A 31 36.43 2.42 3.53
CA PRO A 31 36.09 3.82 3.73
C PRO A 31 35.92 4.47 2.35
N GLY A 32 34.82 4.14 1.66
CA GLY A 32 34.64 4.55 0.27
C GLY A 32 33.29 5.14 -0.10
N HIS A 33 32.22 4.89 0.66
CA HIS A 33 30.87 5.35 0.29
C HIS A 33 30.40 6.38 1.32
N PRO A 34 30.10 7.63 0.91
CA PRO A 34 29.32 8.53 1.75
C PRO A 34 28.03 7.80 2.13
N VAL A 35 27.84 7.51 3.41
CA VAL A 35 26.58 6.98 3.92
C VAL A 35 25.49 7.97 3.50
N ARG A 36 24.66 7.56 2.54
CA ARG A 36 23.55 8.40 2.11
C ARG A 36 22.62 8.60 3.31
N PRO A 37 22.07 9.80 3.53
CA PRO A 37 21.13 9.99 4.61
C PRO A 37 19.97 9.00 4.46
N TRP A 38 19.67 8.22 5.51
CA TRP A 38 18.61 7.21 5.47
C TRP A 38 17.28 7.78 4.95
N ARG A 39 17.04 9.08 5.16
CA ARG A 39 15.87 9.82 4.66
C ARG A 39 15.74 9.77 3.15
N GLU A 40 16.85 9.96 2.43
CA GLU A 40 16.90 9.90 0.97
C GLU A 40 16.70 8.46 0.49
N MET A 41 17.27 7.49 1.20
CA MET A 41 17.05 6.07 0.89
C MET A 41 15.58 5.67 1.08
N VAL A 42 14.92 6.19 2.11
CA VAL A 42 13.48 5.98 2.34
C VAL A 42 12.64 6.67 1.26
N ASP A 43 13.02 7.84 0.74
CA ASP A 43 12.31 8.47 -0.39
C ASP A 43 12.33 7.59 -1.65
N ASN A 44 13.43 6.89 -1.89
CA ASN A 44 13.57 5.97 -3.02
C ASN A 44 12.63 4.75 -2.93
N LEU A 45 12.03 4.48 -1.76
CA LEU A 45 11.03 3.42 -1.63
C LEU A 45 9.73 3.73 -2.38
N THR A 46 9.52 4.96 -2.84
CA THR A 46 8.34 5.30 -3.65
C THR A 46 8.47 4.86 -5.11
N LEU A 47 9.66 4.43 -5.54
CA LEU A 47 9.91 3.91 -6.88
C LEU A 47 9.45 2.46 -6.97
N GLU A 48 8.68 2.17 -8.01
CA GLU A 48 8.16 0.83 -8.26
C GLU A 48 9.31 -0.13 -8.63
N SER A 49 9.41 -1.23 -7.89
CA SER A 49 10.49 -2.22 -8.00
C SER A 49 10.06 -3.56 -7.38
N SER A 50 10.77 -4.65 -7.67
CA SER A 50 10.42 -6.01 -7.24
C SER A 50 10.33 -6.17 -5.72
N TRP A 51 11.09 -5.40 -4.94
CA TRP A 51 11.00 -5.41 -3.48
C TRP A 51 9.63 -4.90 -2.98
N LEU A 52 8.99 -3.97 -3.71
CA LEU A 52 7.68 -3.42 -3.34
C LEU A 52 6.59 -4.48 -3.49
N ASP A 53 6.69 -5.36 -4.51
CA ASP A 53 5.78 -6.48 -4.67
C ASP A 53 5.88 -7.45 -3.49
N ILE A 54 7.10 -7.72 -3.00
CA ILE A 54 7.33 -8.52 -1.78
C ILE A 54 6.69 -7.86 -0.56
N ALA A 55 6.88 -6.54 -0.38
CA ALA A 55 6.25 -5.79 0.71
C ALA A 55 4.71 -5.86 0.64
N CYS A 56 4.16 -5.72 -0.57
CA CYS A 56 2.73 -5.83 -0.84
C CYS A 56 2.19 -7.22 -0.46
N MET A 57 2.87 -8.29 -0.91
CA MET A 57 2.50 -9.66 -0.59
C MET A 57 2.54 -9.92 0.93
N LYS A 58 3.60 -9.48 1.61
CA LYS A 58 3.77 -9.69 3.05
C LYS A 58 2.81 -8.85 3.90
N SER A 59 2.27 -7.76 3.36
CA SER A 59 1.34 -6.89 4.10
C SER A 59 -0.07 -7.45 4.25
N GLY A 60 -0.54 -8.26 3.28
CA GLY A 60 -1.94 -8.68 3.22
C GLY A 60 -2.92 -7.63 2.67
N TYR A 61 -2.46 -6.39 2.40
CA TYR A 61 -3.25 -5.31 1.80
C TYR A 61 -2.50 -4.64 0.63
N GLY A 62 -1.77 -5.43 -0.15
CA GLY A 62 -0.84 -4.96 -1.17
C GLY A 62 -1.41 -3.95 -2.17
N CYS A 63 -2.63 -4.12 -2.66
CA CYS A 63 -3.26 -3.17 -3.59
C CYS A 63 -3.44 -1.78 -2.96
N LEU A 64 -3.87 -1.74 -1.70
CA LEU A 64 -4.03 -0.49 -0.94
C LEU A 64 -2.67 0.13 -0.65
N LEU A 65 -1.70 -0.68 -0.22
CA LEU A 65 -0.34 -0.23 0.06
C LEU A 65 0.33 0.39 -1.17
N LYS A 66 0.27 -0.30 -2.32
CA LYS A 66 0.85 0.16 -3.58
C LYS A 66 0.24 1.48 -4.05
N ARG A 67 -1.09 1.61 -3.96
CA ARG A 67 -1.82 2.84 -4.31
C ARG A 67 -1.37 4.04 -3.47
N HIS A 68 -1.12 3.81 -2.17
CA HIS A 68 -0.78 4.86 -1.21
C HIS A 68 0.69 4.81 -0.75
N ILE A 69 1.60 4.26 -1.57
CA ILE A 69 3.00 4.03 -1.17
C ILE A 69 3.71 5.30 -0.71
N ARG A 70 3.42 6.44 -1.35
CA ARG A 70 3.99 7.74 -0.98
C ARG A 70 3.63 8.15 0.44
N GLU A 71 2.37 7.96 0.84
CA GLU A 71 1.94 8.28 2.19
C GLU A 71 2.43 7.24 3.20
N ALA A 72 2.45 5.96 2.81
CA ALA A 72 3.01 4.89 3.64
C ALA A 72 4.48 5.14 3.98
N VAL A 73 5.28 5.56 2.99
CA VAL A 73 6.69 5.93 3.16
C VAL A 73 6.85 7.13 4.11
N LYS A 74 5.98 8.14 4.00
CA LYS A 74 5.99 9.29 4.91
C LYS A 74 5.70 8.90 6.36
N ILE A 75 4.68 8.06 6.59
CA ILE A 75 4.36 7.52 7.92
C ILE A 75 5.53 6.67 8.45
N PHE A 76 6.15 5.87 7.58
CA PHE A 76 7.31 5.07 7.94
C PHE A 76 8.53 5.92 8.34
N LYS A 77 8.77 7.07 7.69
CA LYS A 77 9.80 8.02 8.13
C LYS A 77 9.56 8.52 9.56
N GLN A 78 8.32 8.88 9.88
CA GLN A 78 7.95 9.30 11.24
C GLN A 78 8.17 8.17 12.24
N HIS A 79 7.89 6.92 11.85
CA HIS A 79 8.18 5.76 12.67
C HIS A 79 9.69 5.59 12.93
N ILE A 80 10.54 5.70 11.91
CA ILE A 80 12.01 5.60 12.09
C ILE A 80 12.52 6.67 13.06
N GLU A 81 12.04 7.92 12.93
CA GLU A 81 12.39 9.03 13.82
C GLU A 81 11.95 8.77 15.26
N ALA A 82 10.68 8.40 15.46
CA ALA A 82 10.11 8.18 16.79
C ALA A 82 10.81 7.04 17.55
N TYR A 83 11.32 6.03 16.83
CA TYR A 83 12.01 4.87 17.42
C TYR A 83 13.54 4.99 17.41
N GLY A 84 14.09 6.10 16.90
CA GLY A 84 15.54 6.33 16.85
C GLY A 84 16.32 5.30 16.02
N LYS A 85 15.67 4.68 15.02
CA LYS A 85 16.26 3.58 14.23
C LYS A 85 17.10 4.03 13.04
N GLY A 86 17.14 5.32 12.75
CA GLY A 86 17.81 5.87 11.56
C GLY A 86 19.32 5.59 11.48
N GLY A 87 20.01 5.45 12.63
CA GLY A 87 21.44 5.15 12.66
C GLY A 87 21.82 3.74 12.21
N ASN A 88 20.84 2.82 12.17
CA ASN A 88 21.06 1.43 11.76
C ASN A 88 20.74 1.20 10.27
N LEU A 89 20.37 2.25 9.53
CA LEU A 89 19.96 2.17 8.14
C LEU A 89 21.10 2.69 7.27
N LEU A 90 22.07 1.81 6.98
CA LEU A 90 23.31 2.16 6.30
C LEU A 90 23.18 1.98 4.78
N GLU A 91 22.35 1.03 4.34
CA GLU A 91 22.10 0.74 2.93
C GLU A 91 20.60 0.70 2.57
N ILE A 92 20.30 0.74 1.26
CA ILE A 92 18.92 0.66 0.78
C ILE A 92 18.25 -0.68 1.16
N SER A 93 19.03 -1.77 1.23
CA SER A 93 18.56 -3.10 1.63
C SER A 93 18.06 -3.11 3.08
N ASP A 94 18.73 -2.39 3.98
CA ASP A 94 18.30 -2.24 5.38
C ASP A 94 16.94 -1.56 5.46
N VAL A 95 16.79 -0.48 4.68
CA VAL A 95 15.56 0.32 4.60
C VAL A 95 14.41 -0.52 4.05
N GLN A 96 14.64 -1.26 2.96
CA GLN A 96 13.65 -2.16 2.36
C GLN A 96 13.26 -3.27 3.33
N GLY A 97 14.22 -3.94 3.96
CA GLY A 97 13.98 -5.00 4.93
C GLY A 97 13.18 -4.51 6.13
N TYR A 98 13.51 -3.31 6.64
CA TYR A 98 12.78 -2.71 7.75
C TYR A 98 11.35 -2.32 7.33
N PHE A 99 11.17 -1.73 6.15
CA PHE A 99 9.83 -1.42 5.64
C PHE A 99 8.99 -2.68 5.47
N VAL A 100 9.56 -3.73 4.88
CA VAL A 100 8.89 -5.03 4.72
C VAL A 100 8.44 -5.59 6.07
N ASN A 101 9.30 -5.53 7.10
CA ASN A 101 8.92 -5.95 8.46
C ASN A 101 7.84 -5.05 9.05
N TYR A 102 7.96 -3.73 8.85
CA TYR A 102 7.01 -2.73 9.33
C TYR A 102 5.59 -2.95 8.79
N VAL A 103 5.47 -3.33 7.51
CA VAL A 103 4.19 -3.63 6.87
C VAL A 103 3.75 -5.09 6.99
N SER A 104 4.60 -5.98 7.49
CA SER A 104 4.29 -7.42 7.58
C SER A 104 3.02 -7.68 8.40
N ALA A 105 2.14 -8.51 7.85
CA ALA A 105 0.85 -8.85 8.45
C ALA A 105 1.01 -9.41 9.87
N GLY A 106 0.06 -9.08 10.74
CA GLY A 106 0.05 -9.52 12.14
C GLY A 106 0.85 -8.62 13.10
N SER A 107 1.63 -7.65 12.60
CA SER A 107 2.26 -6.64 13.45
C SER A 107 1.31 -5.49 13.78
N ARG A 108 1.48 -4.89 14.97
CA ARG A 108 0.73 -3.70 15.39
C ARG A 108 0.98 -2.50 14.47
N THR A 109 2.21 -2.37 13.98
CA THR A 109 2.61 -1.31 13.03
C THR A 109 1.90 -1.46 11.69
N SER A 110 1.81 -2.68 11.17
CA SER A 110 1.08 -2.98 9.93
C SER A 110 -0.42 -2.67 10.07
N HIS A 111 -1.03 -3.08 11.18
CA HIS A 111 -2.44 -2.77 11.44
C HIS A 111 -2.72 -1.27 11.49
N ALA A 112 -1.90 -0.52 12.23
CA ALA A 112 -2.05 0.94 12.33
C ALA A 112 -1.85 1.63 10.96
N LEU A 113 -0.88 1.18 10.17
CA LEU A 113 -0.69 1.70 8.81
C LEU A 113 -1.93 1.40 7.94
N HIS A 114 -2.45 0.18 8.00
CA HIS A 114 -3.63 -0.23 7.23
C HIS A 114 -4.85 0.66 7.52
N GLU A 115 -5.16 0.94 8.80
CA GLU A 115 -6.27 1.82 9.18
C GLU A 115 -6.14 3.24 8.60
N VAL A 116 -4.92 3.79 8.64
CA VAL A 116 -4.64 5.12 8.07
C VAL A 116 -4.83 5.10 6.55
N LEU A 117 -4.30 4.09 5.86
CA LEU A 117 -4.45 3.97 4.41
C LEU A 117 -5.90 3.76 3.99
N CYS A 118 -6.67 2.94 4.72
CA CYS A 118 -8.11 2.78 4.47
C CYS A 118 -8.85 4.11 4.60
N SER A 119 -8.52 4.90 5.63
CA SER A 119 -9.13 6.20 5.86
C SER A 119 -8.82 7.19 4.73
N LEU A 120 -7.61 7.15 4.18
CA LEU A 120 -7.21 7.97 3.03
C LEU A 120 -7.91 7.53 1.76
N ASP A 121 -7.97 6.24 1.49
CA ASP A 121 -8.64 5.68 0.31
C ASP A 121 -10.14 6.02 0.32
N THR A 122 -10.79 5.92 1.47
CA THR A 122 -12.19 6.33 1.65
C THR A 122 -12.40 7.81 1.33
N LYS A 123 -11.52 8.69 1.84
CA LYS A 123 -11.58 10.13 1.56
C LYS A 123 -11.37 10.43 0.08
N GLN A 124 -10.42 9.75 -0.56
CA GLN A 124 -10.14 9.92 -1.99
C GLN A 124 -11.32 9.46 -2.85
N GLN A 125 -11.94 8.33 -2.50
CA GLN A 125 -13.15 7.85 -3.17
C GLN A 125 -14.34 8.79 -2.98
N ALA A 126 -14.49 9.41 -1.80
CA ALA A 126 -15.53 10.41 -1.56
C ALA A 126 -15.33 11.71 -2.36
N THR A 127 -14.09 12.04 -2.72
CA THR A 127 -13.79 13.20 -3.58
C THR A 127 -13.88 12.91 -5.07
N ALA A 128 -13.91 11.63 -5.47
CA ALA A 128 -14.12 11.27 -6.86
C ALA A 128 -15.56 11.63 -7.26
N PRO A 129 -15.78 12.30 -8.41
CA PRO A 129 -17.12 12.48 -8.93
C PRO A 129 -17.82 11.12 -9.02
N PRO A 130 -19.06 10.98 -8.52
CA PRO A 130 -19.83 9.76 -8.71
C PRO A 130 -19.91 9.44 -10.20
N ASP A 131 -19.89 8.16 -10.55
CA ASP A 131 -20.13 7.73 -11.93
C ASP A 131 -21.42 8.40 -12.45
N PRO A 132 -21.34 9.22 -13.51
CA PRO A 132 -22.50 9.91 -14.07
C PRO A 132 -23.62 8.96 -14.50
N TYR A 133 -23.28 7.72 -14.88
CA TYR A 133 -24.22 6.72 -15.42
C TYR A 133 -24.72 5.73 -14.36
N ARG A 134 -24.42 5.94 -13.07
CA ARG A 134 -24.74 5.02 -11.97
C ARG A 134 -26.23 4.69 -11.78
N TYR A 135 -27.13 5.44 -12.41
CA TYR A 135 -28.59 5.27 -12.31
C TYR A 135 -29.21 4.61 -13.55
N GLU A 136 -28.37 4.07 -14.42
CA GLU A 136 -28.74 3.49 -15.71
C GLU A 136 -28.18 2.07 -15.83
N LEU A 137 -28.79 1.28 -16.71
CA LEU A 137 -28.29 -0.05 -17.08
C LEU A 137 -28.01 -0.08 -18.57
N LEU A 138 -26.94 -0.76 -18.97
CA LEU A 138 -26.72 -1.15 -20.36
C LEU A 138 -27.32 -2.53 -20.60
N VAL A 139 -28.26 -2.60 -21.54
CA VAL A 139 -28.87 -3.84 -22.04
C VAL A 139 -28.69 -3.87 -23.54
N ASP A 140 -28.01 -4.89 -24.06
CA ASP A 140 -27.66 -5.03 -25.50
C ASP A 140 -26.97 -3.80 -26.11
N GLY A 141 -26.16 -3.10 -25.31
CA GLY A 141 -25.47 -1.87 -25.72
C GLY A 141 -26.34 -0.61 -25.68
N GLN A 142 -27.63 -0.73 -25.38
CA GLN A 142 -28.55 0.40 -25.22
C GLN A 142 -28.66 0.81 -23.75
N ARG A 143 -28.61 2.12 -23.50
CA ARG A 143 -28.82 2.71 -22.17
C ARG A 143 -30.30 2.58 -21.79
N THR A 144 -30.59 2.15 -20.57
CA THR A 144 -31.95 1.93 -20.07
C THR A 144 -32.10 2.40 -18.63
N TYR A 145 -33.32 2.76 -18.23
CA TYR A 145 -33.70 3.03 -16.84
C TYR A 145 -35.06 2.37 -16.55
N LEU A 146 -35.17 1.57 -15.48
CA LEU A 146 -36.42 0.87 -15.13
C LEU A 146 -37.03 0.05 -16.30
N GLY A 147 -36.18 -0.45 -17.20
CA GLY A 147 -36.62 -1.17 -18.42
C GLY A 147 -37.04 -0.27 -19.59
N CYS A 148 -37.05 1.05 -19.42
CA CYS A 148 -37.30 2.01 -20.48
C CYS A 148 -36.00 2.38 -21.21
N PRO A 149 -36.00 2.39 -22.56
CA PRO A 149 -34.83 2.82 -23.33
C PRO A 149 -34.55 4.32 -23.12
N ILE A 150 -33.26 4.66 -23.03
CA ILE A 150 -32.73 6.03 -23.03
C ILE A 150 -32.24 6.35 -24.44
N PRO A 151 -32.63 7.48 -25.04
CA PRO A 151 -32.10 7.89 -26.34
C PRO A 151 -30.57 8.13 -26.28
N ASP A 152 -29.84 7.76 -27.34
CA ASP A 152 -28.37 7.84 -27.39
C ASP A 152 -27.80 9.25 -27.11
N GLY A 153 -28.56 10.29 -27.44
CA GLY A 153 -28.18 11.70 -27.21
C GLY A 153 -28.59 12.27 -25.86
N ALA A 154 -29.24 11.50 -24.98
CA ALA A 154 -29.68 11.98 -23.68
C ALA A 154 -28.48 12.15 -22.72
N PRO A 155 -28.45 13.22 -21.88
CA PRO A 155 -27.45 13.33 -20.83
C PRO A 155 -27.57 12.17 -19.80
N PRO A 156 -26.56 11.94 -18.96
CA PRO A 156 -26.66 10.97 -17.87
C PRO A 156 -27.82 11.28 -16.93
N ARG A 157 -28.49 10.23 -16.45
CA ARG A 157 -29.63 10.29 -15.55
C ARG A 157 -29.18 10.87 -14.20
N PRO A 158 -29.80 11.96 -13.71
CA PRO A 158 -29.29 12.70 -12.57
C PRO A 158 -29.52 12.00 -11.21
N ASP A 159 -30.61 11.25 -11.08
CA ASP A 159 -30.97 10.51 -9.87
C ASP A 159 -31.81 9.25 -10.18
N ASN A 160 -32.05 8.40 -9.18
CA ASN A 160 -32.77 7.14 -9.35
C ASN A 160 -34.29 7.28 -9.59
N THR A 161 -34.85 8.48 -9.40
CA THR A 161 -36.28 8.79 -9.59
C THR A 161 -36.56 9.57 -10.88
N ALA A 162 -35.53 10.14 -11.50
CA ALA A 162 -35.65 10.88 -12.75
C ALA A 162 -36.20 9.99 -13.87
N PHE A 163 -37.17 10.47 -14.64
CA PHE A 163 -37.68 9.79 -15.83
C PHE A 163 -37.43 10.67 -17.05
N TRP A 164 -37.28 10.03 -18.21
CA TRP A 164 -37.02 10.74 -19.47
C TRP A 164 -38.32 11.35 -20.00
N ASN A 165 -38.32 12.65 -20.22
CA ASN A 165 -39.42 13.35 -20.88
C ASN A 165 -39.08 13.52 -22.36
N GLU A 166 -39.74 12.74 -23.22
CA GLU A 166 -39.55 12.79 -24.67
C GLU A 166 -39.89 14.16 -25.28
N THR A 167 -40.95 14.82 -24.78
CA THR A 167 -41.40 16.13 -25.29
C THR A 167 -40.40 17.23 -24.99
N ALA A 168 -39.86 17.26 -23.77
CA ALA A 168 -38.91 18.26 -23.31
C ALA A 168 -37.44 17.86 -23.55
N ARG A 169 -37.19 16.65 -24.08
CA ARG A 169 -35.87 16.03 -24.29
C ARG A 169 -34.94 16.19 -23.08
N SER A 170 -35.48 15.97 -21.88
CA SER A 170 -34.78 16.22 -20.62
C SER A 170 -35.25 15.29 -19.51
N TRP A 171 -34.44 15.17 -18.46
CA TRP A 171 -34.79 14.44 -17.25
C TRP A 171 -35.75 15.23 -16.36
N THR A 172 -36.77 14.56 -15.84
CA THR A 172 -37.71 15.12 -14.88
C THR A 172 -37.74 14.26 -13.62
N SER A 173 -37.45 14.86 -12.46
CA SER A 173 -37.50 14.18 -11.15
C SER A 173 -38.77 14.58 -10.41
N GLN A 174 -39.38 13.63 -9.70
CA GLN A 174 -40.43 13.96 -8.73
C GLN A 174 -39.77 14.56 -7.48
N THR A 175 -39.48 15.85 -7.51
CA THR A 175 -39.24 16.57 -6.26
C THR A 175 -40.61 16.73 -5.59
N PRO A 176 -40.91 16.13 -4.43
CA PRO A 176 -42.10 16.53 -3.70
C PRO A 176 -42.00 18.04 -3.45
N PRO A 177 -43.06 18.83 -3.71
CA PRO A 177 -42.99 20.26 -3.48
C PRO A 177 -42.62 20.49 -2.00
N PRO A 178 -41.68 21.41 -1.69
CA PRO A 178 -41.47 21.79 -0.31
C PRO A 178 -42.83 22.28 0.22
N SER A 179 -43.38 21.55 1.20
CA SER A 179 -44.60 21.94 1.88
C SER A 179 -44.45 23.38 2.33
N SER A 180 -45.11 24.28 1.60
CA SER A 180 -45.09 25.70 1.87
C SER A 180 -45.81 25.88 3.20
N LYS A 181 -45.05 26.03 4.29
CA LYS A 181 -45.59 26.43 5.58
C LYS A 181 -46.19 27.82 5.40
N LYS A 182 -47.51 27.86 5.24
CA LYS A 182 -48.34 29.07 5.16
C LYS A 182 -48.07 29.94 6.41
N PRO A 183 -47.74 31.24 6.29
CA PRO A 183 -47.54 32.10 7.45
C PRO A 183 -48.86 32.25 8.20
N LYS A 184 -48.82 32.00 9.52
CA LYS A 184 -49.96 32.16 10.43
C LYS A 184 -50.14 33.66 10.70
N GLN A 185 -51.15 34.26 10.07
CA GLN A 185 -51.57 35.63 10.40
C GLN A 185 -51.94 35.72 11.88
N LYS A 186 -51.41 36.73 12.57
CA LYS A 186 -51.85 37.11 13.92
C LYS A 186 -53.05 38.05 13.79
N PRO A 187 -54.14 37.86 14.53
CA PRO A 187 -55.15 38.91 14.69
C PRO A 187 -54.58 39.99 15.61
N GLY A 188 -54.94 41.24 15.32
CA GLY A 188 -54.65 42.42 16.15
C GLY A 188 -55.54 42.54 17.36
#